data_AF-A0A0K9PEB5-F1
#
_entry.id   AF-A0A0K9PEB5-F1
#
_cell.length_a   1.000
_cell.length_b   1.000
_cell.length_c   1.000
_cell.angle_alpha   90.00
_cell.angle_beta   90.00
_cell.angle_gamma   90.00
#
_symmetry.space_group_name_H-M   'P 1'
#
loop_
_entity.id
_entity.type
_entity.pdbx_description
1 polymer ?
#
loop_
_entity_poly.entity_id
_entity_poly.type
_entity_poly.pdbx_seq_one_letter_code
_entity_poly.pdbx_strand_id
1 'polypeptide(L)'
;MFICTRWAILLNFHAEISHLSSVEDILQVLIIFCVESLEIDFALLFSERHLLLRVLPVLVVLATSSEKDCESLYKKVKINRLLTIFKNDPVIPAFPDLHLSPAVIMKELSVSFPYFSAQTRLLSLLAPHEITSRELLDYQRRYLIINHIGNIRAEHDDFVVRFASAKNKIVLLKSTDVADIEWSKEVKGTMYNMVVEGLELLSRWTGLVWEQSAWKFSRPCKDADSMASLGNSTTFFDYEKVVRYNYSVDERKALLELIGYIKTLGSMMQHCDTLVADSLWETIHLEVQDFVQDKLETMLRTSFRKKKNLIRILTDMRTLSADWMASTSKPDIQHSMETDESKENIFYPRPVAPTTAQVHCLQFLICELVTGGNLRKHGGLFGNSGSGICADDLKLLETFFYKLSFFLHILDYS
;
A
#
# COMPACT_ATOMS: atom_id res chain seq x y z
N MET A 1 9.16 -37.71 -5.46
CA MET A 1 10.20 -36.66 -5.35
C MET A 1 9.63 -35.31 -4.94
N PHE A 2 8.55 -34.80 -5.56
CA PHE A 2 7.97 -33.48 -5.24
C PHE A 2 7.81 -33.15 -3.74
N ILE A 3 7.22 -34.05 -2.95
CA ILE A 3 7.00 -33.84 -1.49
C ILE A 3 8.32 -33.89 -0.68
N CYS A 4 9.36 -34.53 -1.21
CA CYS A 4 10.66 -34.69 -0.54
C CYS A 4 11.63 -33.54 -0.84
N THR A 5 11.32 -32.69 -1.82
CA THR A 5 12.18 -31.60 -2.26
C THR A 5 11.67 -30.28 -1.66
N ARG A 6 12.46 -29.68 -0.76
CA ARG A 6 12.17 -28.34 -0.25
C ARG A 6 12.18 -27.35 -1.42
N TRP A 7 11.21 -26.43 -1.45
CA TRP A 7 11.06 -25.44 -2.52
C TRP A 7 10.79 -26.01 -3.92
N ALA A 8 10.29 -27.25 -4.05
CA ALA A 8 10.11 -27.90 -5.36
C ALA A 8 9.31 -27.07 -6.37
N ILE A 9 8.23 -26.40 -5.93
CA ILE A 9 7.41 -25.54 -6.81
C ILE A 9 8.25 -24.38 -7.36
N LEU A 10 8.98 -23.69 -6.49
CA LEU A 10 9.77 -22.52 -6.87
C LEU A 10 10.94 -22.91 -7.78
N LEU A 11 11.63 -24.01 -7.46
CA LEU A 11 12.74 -24.52 -8.26
C LEU A 11 12.27 -24.98 -9.64
N ASN A 12 11.14 -25.67 -9.72
CA ASN A 12 10.54 -26.05 -11.00
C ASN A 12 10.09 -24.82 -11.80
N PHE A 13 9.47 -23.84 -11.14
CA PHE A 13 9.09 -22.58 -11.78
C PHE A 13 10.31 -21.85 -12.33
N HIS A 14 11.39 -21.75 -11.55
CA HIS A 14 12.65 -21.13 -11.98
C HIS A 14 13.25 -21.83 -13.20
N ALA A 15 13.27 -23.16 -13.20
CA ALA A 15 13.72 -23.94 -14.34
C ALA A 15 12.91 -23.62 -15.61
N GLU A 16 11.58 -23.64 -15.53
CA GLU A 16 10.70 -23.36 -16.67
C GLU A 16 10.84 -21.93 -17.21
N ILE A 17 10.90 -20.92 -16.33
CA ILE A 17 11.00 -19.52 -16.78
C ILE A 17 12.40 -19.18 -17.32
N SER A 18 13.45 -19.89 -16.88
CA SER A 18 14.82 -19.63 -17.32
C SER A 18 15.03 -19.85 -18.82
N HIS A 19 14.15 -20.64 -19.46
CA HIS A 19 14.19 -20.90 -20.90
C HIS A 19 13.55 -19.80 -21.76
N LEU A 20 12.80 -18.89 -21.15
CA LEU A 20 12.07 -17.86 -21.86
C LEU A 20 12.95 -16.62 -22.06
N SER A 21 12.97 -16.10 -23.29
CA SER A 21 13.61 -14.81 -23.57
C SER A 21 12.87 -13.69 -22.83
N SER A 22 13.60 -12.70 -22.30
CA SER A 22 13.09 -11.50 -21.59
C SER A 22 12.53 -11.68 -20.17
N VAL A 23 12.61 -12.86 -19.55
CA VAL A 23 12.16 -13.04 -18.16
C VAL A 23 12.93 -12.15 -17.16
N GLU A 24 14.23 -11.98 -17.37
CA GLU A 24 15.05 -11.09 -16.54
C GLU A 24 14.53 -9.65 -16.54
N ASP A 25 14.11 -9.14 -17.70
CA ASP A 25 13.53 -7.79 -17.82
C ASP A 25 12.23 -7.68 -17.01
N ILE A 26 11.36 -8.69 -17.10
CA ILE A 26 10.09 -8.72 -16.36
C ILE A 26 10.33 -8.76 -14.86
N LEU A 27 11.21 -9.67 -14.40
CA LEU A 27 11.58 -9.78 -12.99
C LEU A 27 12.14 -8.46 -12.47
N GLN A 28 12.99 -7.79 -13.25
CA GLN A 28 13.55 -6.50 -12.87
C GLN A 28 12.47 -5.43 -12.70
N VAL A 29 11.51 -5.34 -13.64
CA VAL A 29 10.38 -4.40 -13.54
C VAL A 29 9.56 -4.67 -12.29
N LEU A 30 9.26 -5.94 -12.00
CA LEU A 30 8.50 -6.33 -10.80
C LEU A 30 9.26 -6.01 -9.51
N ILE A 31 10.58 -6.22 -9.47
CA ILE A 31 11.42 -5.87 -8.30
C ILE A 31 11.38 -4.37 -8.07
N ILE A 32 11.57 -3.56 -9.13
CA ILE A 32 11.54 -2.10 -9.01
C ILE A 32 10.17 -1.64 -8.53
N PHE A 33 9.09 -2.17 -9.09
CA PHE A 33 7.72 -1.88 -8.66
C PHE A 33 7.51 -2.20 -7.16
N CYS A 34 7.96 -3.37 -6.69
CA CYS A 34 7.84 -3.74 -5.28
C CYS A 34 8.65 -2.80 -4.39
N VAL A 35 9.89 -2.48 -4.76
CA VAL A 35 10.76 -1.58 -3.99
C VAL A 35 10.17 -0.17 -3.91
N GLU A 36 9.70 0.38 -5.03
CA GLU A 36 9.11 1.72 -5.06
C GLU A 36 7.82 1.79 -4.26
N SER A 37 6.93 0.82 -4.44
CA SER A 37 5.67 0.75 -3.68
C SER A 37 5.92 0.67 -2.17
N LEU A 38 6.91 -0.13 -1.75
CA LEU A 38 7.27 -0.27 -0.32
C LEU A 38 7.99 0.95 0.26
N GLU A 39 8.71 1.73 -0.55
CA GLU A 39 9.39 2.95 -0.08
C GLU A 39 8.47 4.15 -0.04
N ILE A 40 7.52 4.24 -0.98
CA ILE A 40 6.51 5.29 -1.03
C ILE A 40 5.48 5.05 0.08
N ASP A 41 5.09 3.80 0.32
CA ASP A 41 4.13 3.34 1.35
C ASP A 41 2.76 4.05 1.28
N PHE A 42 2.50 4.77 0.19
CA PHE A 42 1.28 5.55 -0.03
C PHE A 42 0.20 4.65 -0.61
N ALA A 43 -1.00 4.71 -0.04
CA ALA A 43 -2.18 3.94 -0.45
C ALA A 43 -2.06 2.41 -0.36
N LEU A 44 -1.08 1.86 0.37
CA LEU A 44 -0.98 0.41 0.60
C LEU A 44 -1.73 0.00 1.88
N LEU A 45 -2.65 -0.95 1.75
CA LEU A 45 -3.18 -1.65 2.92
C LEU A 45 -2.17 -2.70 3.43
N PHE A 46 -2.28 -3.10 4.69
CA PHE A 46 -1.33 -4.02 5.33
C PHE A 46 -1.16 -5.33 4.56
N SER A 47 -2.25 -5.84 3.98
CA SER A 47 -2.25 -7.07 3.17
C SER A 47 -1.42 -6.93 1.91
N GLU A 48 -1.46 -5.77 1.27
CA GLU A 48 -0.71 -5.47 0.04
C GLU A 48 0.76 -5.22 0.38
N ARG A 49 1.04 -4.45 1.44
CA ARG A 49 2.39 -4.28 1.96
C ARG A 49 3.04 -5.63 2.27
N HIS A 50 2.35 -6.49 3.03
CA HIS A 50 2.83 -7.83 3.36
C HIS A 50 2.95 -8.73 2.11
N LEU A 51 2.08 -8.59 1.12
CA LEU A 51 2.22 -9.28 -0.17
C LEU A 51 3.52 -8.89 -0.88
N LEU A 52 3.78 -7.59 -1.04
CA LEU A 52 5.00 -7.06 -1.68
C LEU A 52 6.26 -7.54 -0.94
N LEU A 53 6.25 -7.49 0.39
CA LEU A 53 7.36 -7.98 1.21
C LEU A 53 7.61 -9.48 1.04
N ARG A 54 6.57 -10.29 0.88
CA ARG A 54 6.71 -11.75 0.62
C ARG A 54 7.27 -12.04 -0.76
N VAL A 55 6.81 -11.30 -1.76
CA VAL A 55 7.15 -11.52 -3.18
C VAL A 55 8.56 -11.02 -3.50
N LEU A 56 8.98 -9.88 -2.94
CA LEU A 56 10.26 -9.24 -3.24
C LEU A 56 11.49 -10.18 -3.09
N PRO A 57 11.73 -10.88 -1.96
CA PRO A 57 12.89 -11.76 -1.83
C PRO A 57 12.85 -12.93 -2.82
N VAL A 58 11.65 -13.43 -3.16
CA VAL A 58 11.48 -14.49 -4.17
C VAL A 58 11.85 -13.97 -5.57
N LEU A 59 11.40 -12.78 -5.94
CA LEU A 59 11.77 -12.16 -7.23
C LEU A 59 13.29 -11.95 -7.33
N VAL A 60 13.93 -11.48 -6.25
CA VAL A 60 15.38 -11.30 -6.22
C VAL A 60 16.10 -12.63 -6.40
N VAL A 61 15.65 -13.71 -5.75
CA VAL A 61 16.20 -15.07 -5.96
C VAL A 61 16.08 -15.47 -7.43
N LEU A 62 14.90 -15.31 -8.04
CA LEU A 62 14.67 -15.67 -9.45
C LEU A 62 15.53 -14.85 -10.42
N ALA A 63 15.79 -13.58 -10.09
CA ALA A 63 16.59 -12.66 -10.90
C ALA A 63 18.11 -12.79 -10.67
N THR A 64 18.56 -13.63 -9.73
CA THR A 64 19.98 -13.79 -9.38
C THR A 64 20.49 -15.21 -9.64
N SER A 65 20.16 -15.75 -10.81
CA SER A 65 20.55 -17.08 -11.28
C SER A 65 22.07 -17.26 -11.44
N SER A 66 22.80 -16.17 -11.74
CA SER A 66 24.26 -16.16 -11.83
C SER A 66 24.88 -14.96 -11.11
N GLU A 67 26.20 -14.97 -10.90
CA GLU A 67 26.94 -13.83 -10.33
C GLU A 67 26.84 -12.56 -11.20
N LYS A 68 26.84 -12.72 -12.53
CA LYS A 68 26.71 -11.59 -13.47
C LYS A 68 25.33 -10.94 -13.35
N ASP A 69 24.28 -11.74 -13.24
CA ASP A 69 22.90 -11.25 -13.15
C ASP A 69 22.71 -10.52 -11.81
N CYS A 70 23.29 -11.08 -10.74
CA CYS A 70 23.35 -10.48 -9.42
C CYS A 70 23.99 -9.08 -9.43
N GLU A 71 25.18 -8.93 -10.03
CA GLU A 71 25.81 -7.62 -10.18
C GLU A 71 24.97 -6.65 -10.99
N SER A 72 24.34 -7.12 -12.07
CA SER A 72 23.54 -6.29 -12.96
C SER A 72 22.29 -5.75 -12.23
N LEU A 73 21.62 -6.61 -11.46
CA LEU A 73 20.43 -6.27 -10.68
C LEU A 73 20.80 -5.27 -9.57
N TYR A 74 21.88 -5.54 -8.83
CA TYR A 74 22.30 -4.71 -7.71
C TYR A 74 22.75 -3.32 -8.14
N LYS A 75 23.32 -3.17 -9.34
CA LYS A 75 23.63 -1.87 -9.93
C LYS A 75 22.37 -1.09 -10.30
N LYS A 76 21.36 -1.75 -10.86
CA LYS A 76 20.12 -1.09 -11.33
C LYS A 76 19.16 -0.74 -10.18
N VAL A 77 18.87 -1.69 -9.29
CA VAL A 77 17.92 -1.51 -8.18
C VAL A 77 18.56 -0.78 -6.99
N LYS A 78 19.90 -0.78 -6.90
CA LYS A 78 20.69 -0.40 -5.72
C LYS A 78 20.45 -1.35 -4.56
N ILE A 79 21.40 -2.27 -4.34
CA ILE A 79 21.34 -3.27 -3.27
C ILE A 79 21.00 -2.69 -1.88
N ASN A 80 21.46 -1.48 -1.56
CA ASN A 80 21.17 -0.84 -0.28
C ASN A 80 19.68 -0.60 -0.04
N ARG A 81 18.87 -0.36 -1.09
CA ARG A 81 17.42 -0.23 -0.96
C ARG A 81 16.79 -1.55 -0.53
N LEU A 82 17.15 -2.64 -1.22
CA LEU A 82 16.71 -4.01 -0.88
C LEU A 82 17.11 -4.39 0.55
N LEU A 83 18.37 -4.14 0.93
CA LEU A 83 18.85 -4.44 2.27
C LEU A 83 18.15 -3.63 3.33
N THR A 84 17.80 -2.37 3.06
CA THR A 84 17.06 -1.53 4.00
C THR A 84 15.66 -2.08 4.22
N ILE A 85 14.95 -2.47 3.15
CA ILE A 85 13.63 -3.12 3.24
C ILE A 85 13.72 -4.42 4.03
N PHE A 86 14.64 -5.33 3.67
CA PHE A 86 14.78 -6.62 4.34
C PHE A 86 15.24 -6.52 5.80
N LYS A 87 16.01 -5.50 6.16
CA LYS A 87 16.37 -5.20 7.56
C LYS A 87 15.20 -4.57 8.32
N ASN A 88 14.39 -3.74 7.68
CA ASN A 88 13.23 -3.14 8.34
C ASN A 88 12.16 -4.16 8.69
N ASP A 89 12.00 -5.18 7.84
CA ASP A 89 11.01 -6.25 7.94
C ASP A 89 11.68 -7.65 7.94
N PRO A 90 12.43 -8.02 8.99
CA PRO A 90 13.17 -9.30 9.04
C PRO A 90 12.24 -10.52 9.14
N VAL A 91 11.00 -10.31 9.57
CA VAL A 91 9.94 -11.30 9.73
C VAL A 91 8.67 -10.78 9.09
N ILE A 92 8.15 -11.53 8.12
CA ILE A 92 6.99 -11.14 7.32
C ILE A 92 5.86 -12.15 7.56
N PRO A 93 4.65 -11.69 7.94
CA PRO A 93 3.48 -12.57 8.04
C PRO A 93 3.16 -13.21 6.69
N ALA A 94 2.91 -14.51 6.65
CA ALA A 94 2.62 -15.21 5.40
C ALA A 94 1.29 -15.94 5.36
N PHE A 95 1.04 -16.81 6.32
CA PHE A 95 -0.20 -17.57 6.40
C PHE A 95 -0.40 -17.95 7.86
N PRO A 96 -1.50 -17.55 8.53
CA PRO A 96 -1.63 -17.58 9.99
C PRO A 96 -0.32 -17.68 10.80
N ASP A 97 0.06 -18.88 11.21
CA ASP A 97 1.21 -19.14 12.09
C ASP A 97 2.56 -19.26 11.36
N LEU A 98 2.53 -19.20 10.03
CA LEU A 98 3.67 -19.19 9.14
C LEU A 98 4.16 -17.76 8.88
N HIS A 99 5.45 -17.57 9.10
CA HIS A 99 6.18 -16.37 8.76
C HIS A 99 7.28 -16.68 7.76
N LEU A 100 7.67 -15.69 6.97
CA LEU A 100 8.83 -15.74 6.09
C LEU A 100 9.91 -14.81 6.63
N SER A 101 11.16 -15.13 6.31
CA SER A 101 12.28 -14.24 6.55
C SER A 101 13.04 -14.01 5.24
N PRO A 102 13.16 -12.75 4.78
CA PRO A 102 13.97 -12.43 3.60
C PRO A 102 15.39 -12.95 3.72
N ALA A 103 16.00 -12.84 4.91
CA ALA A 103 17.35 -13.32 5.15
C ALA A 103 17.48 -14.83 4.92
N VAL A 104 16.51 -15.63 5.41
CA VAL A 104 16.50 -17.09 5.23
C VAL A 104 16.30 -17.44 3.75
N ILE A 105 15.35 -16.80 3.08
CA ILE A 105 15.09 -17.01 1.64
C ILE A 105 16.35 -16.71 0.83
N MET A 106 16.97 -15.54 1.05
CA MET A 106 18.17 -15.14 0.33
C MET A 106 19.37 -16.06 0.61
N LYS A 107 19.57 -16.51 1.86
CA LYS A 107 20.66 -17.42 2.23
C LYS A 107 20.46 -18.85 1.69
N GLU A 108 19.24 -19.36 1.69
CA GLU A 108 18.94 -20.74 1.26
C GLU A 108 18.84 -20.87 -0.27
N LEU A 109 18.32 -19.86 -0.96
CA LEU A 109 17.89 -19.99 -2.36
C LEU A 109 18.72 -19.17 -3.36
N SER A 110 19.35 -18.07 -2.96
CA SER A 110 20.21 -17.32 -3.87
C SER A 110 21.62 -17.91 -3.87
N VAL A 111 22.08 -18.40 -5.02
CA VAL A 111 23.41 -19.00 -5.18
C VAL A 111 24.52 -17.98 -4.92
N SER A 112 24.32 -16.74 -5.38
CA SER A 112 25.33 -15.67 -5.34
C SER A 112 25.33 -14.88 -4.02
N PHE A 113 24.22 -14.88 -3.28
CA PHE A 113 24.08 -14.04 -2.09
C PHE A 113 25.04 -14.41 -0.94
N PRO A 114 25.27 -15.70 -0.60
CA PRO A 114 26.24 -16.06 0.43
C PRO A 114 27.65 -15.54 0.13
N TYR A 115 28.11 -15.68 -1.12
CA TYR A 115 29.41 -15.17 -1.56
C TYR A 115 29.51 -13.65 -1.46
N PHE A 116 28.48 -12.95 -1.94
CA PHE A 116 28.39 -11.49 -1.83
C PHE A 116 28.40 -11.00 -0.37
N SER A 117 27.64 -11.68 0.51
CA SER A 117 27.55 -11.32 1.93
C SER A 117 28.88 -11.54 2.68
N ALA A 118 29.68 -12.52 2.28
CA ALA A 118 30.97 -12.82 2.90
C ALA A 118 32.04 -11.76 2.59
N GLN A 119 31.95 -11.11 1.43
CA GLN A 119 32.90 -10.07 1.01
C GLN A 119 32.68 -8.74 1.72
N THR A 120 31.46 -8.46 2.18
CA THR A 120 31.11 -7.19 2.83
C THR A 120 30.32 -7.41 4.12
N ARG A 121 31.00 -7.42 5.27
CA ARG A 121 30.38 -7.63 6.61
C ARG A 121 29.18 -6.72 6.90
N LEU A 122 29.16 -5.49 6.35
CA LEU A 122 28.09 -4.50 6.51
C LEU A 122 26.79 -4.83 5.72
N LEU A 123 26.84 -5.80 4.81
CA LEU A 123 25.71 -6.23 3.96
C LEU A 123 25.06 -7.54 4.46
N SER A 124 25.45 -8.04 5.62
CA SER A 124 24.84 -9.25 6.18
C SER A 124 23.38 -9.02 6.57
N LEU A 125 22.50 -9.89 6.06
CA LEU A 125 21.12 -10.02 6.52
C LEU A 125 21.08 -11.08 7.63
N LEU A 126 20.48 -10.72 8.76
CA LEU A 126 20.33 -11.64 9.89
C LEU A 126 18.99 -12.34 9.82
N ALA A 127 19.02 -13.66 9.96
CA ALA A 127 17.82 -14.44 10.19
C ALA A 127 17.26 -14.12 11.58
N PRO A 128 15.97 -14.36 11.84
CA PRO A 128 15.31 -13.91 13.06
C PRO A 128 15.98 -14.44 14.32
N HIS A 129 16.54 -15.66 14.29
CA HIS A 129 17.26 -16.27 15.42
C HIS A 129 18.69 -15.74 15.61
N GLU A 130 19.28 -15.11 14.60
CA GLU A 130 20.65 -14.55 14.64
C GLU A 130 20.67 -13.12 15.20
N ILE A 131 19.54 -12.42 15.24
CA ILE A 131 19.45 -11.05 15.75
C ILE A 131 19.78 -11.02 17.26
N THR A 132 20.81 -10.25 17.64
CA THR A 132 21.36 -10.22 19.01
C THR A 132 20.92 -8.98 19.80
N SER A 133 21.28 -8.93 21.09
CA SER A 133 20.65 -8.13 22.15
C SER A 133 20.40 -6.65 21.84
N ARG A 134 21.29 -5.94 21.14
CA ARG A 134 21.07 -4.51 20.85
C ARG A 134 19.99 -4.29 19.79
N GLU A 135 20.15 -4.92 18.63
CA GLU A 135 19.17 -4.84 17.53
C GLU A 135 17.82 -5.48 17.94
N LEU A 136 17.87 -6.53 18.76
CA LEU A 136 16.70 -7.20 19.29
C LEU A 136 15.78 -6.23 20.06
N LEU A 137 16.35 -5.35 20.89
CA LEU A 137 15.55 -4.37 21.63
C LEU A 137 14.85 -3.39 20.69
N ASP A 138 15.51 -2.98 19.61
CA ASP A 138 14.93 -2.06 18.62
C ASP A 138 13.79 -2.74 17.84
N TYR A 139 13.94 -4.00 17.45
CA TYR A 139 12.84 -4.76 16.85
C TYR A 139 11.70 -5.01 17.84
N GLN A 140 11.99 -5.33 19.10
CA GLN A 140 10.93 -5.47 20.11
C GLN A 140 10.16 -4.18 20.32
N ARG A 141 10.83 -3.02 20.31
CA ARG A 141 10.15 -1.72 20.34
C ARG A 141 9.23 -1.52 19.15
N ARG A 142 9.62 -1.98 17.96
CA ARG A 142 8.83 -1.86 16.73
C ARG A 142 7.68 -2.88 16.65
N TYR A 143 7.92 -4.15 16.95
CA TYR A 143 6.95 -5.24 16.76
C TYR A 143 5.98 -5.43 17.93
N LEU A 144 6.35 -5.07 19.16
CA LEU A 144 5.48 -5.33 20.32
C LEU A 144 4.49 -4.17 20.51
N ILE A 145 3.20 -4.49 20.36
CA ILE A 145 2.03 -3.61 20.51
C ILE A 145 2.05 -2.86 21.85
N ILE A 146 2.55 -3.48 22.92
CA ILE A 146 2.65 -2.84 24.23
C ILE A 146 3.43 -1.51 24.20
N ASN A 147 4.38 -1.36 23.28
CA ASN A 147 5.17 -0.13 23.13
C ASN A 147 4.42 0.96 22.34
N HIS A 148 3.33 0.60 21.65
CA HIS A 148 2.53 1.50 20.81
C HIS A 148 1.15 1.78 21.38
N ILE A 149 0.68 0.97 22.33
CA ILE A 149 -0.71 0.99 22.81
C ILE A 149 -1.14 2.35 23.38
N GLY A 150 -0.20 3.11 23.97
CA GLY A 150 -0.46 4.47 24.44
C GLY A 150 -0.85 5.43 23.32
N ASN A 151 -0.10 5.41 22.22
CA ASN A 151 -0.38 6.23 21.04
C ASN A 151 -1.65 5.75 20.33
N ILE A 152 -1.80 4.43 20.18
CA ILE A 152 -2.98 3.85 19.54
C ILE A 152 -4.26 4.25 20.26
N ARG A 153 -4.26 4.25 21.60
CA ARG A 153 -5.40 4.71 22.41
C ARG A 153 -5.74 6.17 22.12
N ALA A 154 -4.73 7.05 22.10
CA ALA A 154 -4.95 8.47 21.81
C ALA A 154 -5.48 8.71 20.38
N GLU A 155 -4.92 8.00 19.39
CA GLU A 155 -5.37 8.05 17.99
C GLU A 155 -6.80 7.55 17.85
N HIS A 156 -7.14 6.44 18.50
CA HIS A 156 -8.50 5.89 18.50
C HIS A 156 -9.52 6.89 19.09
N ASP A 157 -9.22 7.43 20.27
CA ASP A 157 -10.14 8.33 20.97
C ASP A 157 -10.39 9.62 20.17
N ASP A 158 -9.33 10.19 19.59
CA ASP A 158 -9.42 11.35 18.71
C ASP A 158 -10.22 11.06 17.43
N PHE A 159 -9.92 9.93 16.76
CA PHE A 159 -10.61 9.53 15.54
C PHE A 159 -12.11 9.34 15.78
N VAL A 160 -12.49 8.62 16.84
CA VAL A 160 -13.91 8.31 17.13
C VAL A 160 -14.73 9.58 17.32
N VAL A 161 -14.18 10.58 18.00
CA VAL A 161 -14.84 11.88 18.21
C VAL A 161 -15.01 12.63 16.89
N ARG A 162 -13.93 12.73 16.09
CA ARG A 162 -13.97 13.43 14.80
C ARG A 162 -14.90 12.74 13.81
N PHE A 163 -14.86 11.41 13.74
CA PHE A 163 -15.72 10.60 12.88
C PHE A 163 -17.19 10.77 13.23
N ALA A 164 -17.54 10.69 14.52
CA ALA A 164 -18.92 10.90 14.98
C ALA A 164 -19.42 12.32 14.65
N SER A 165 -18.57 13.33 14.79
CA SER A 165 -18.87 14.72 14.41
C SER A 165 -19.11 14.85 12.91
N ALA A 166 -18.22 14.31 12.07
CA ALA A 166 -18.35 14.32 10.61
C ALA A 166 -19.64 13.60 10.15
N LYS A 167 -19.93 12.42 10.73
CA LYS A 167 -21.17 11.69 10.48
C LYS A 167 -22.41 12.52 10.80
N ASN A 168 -22.44 13.20 11.95
CA ASN A 168 -23.57 14.04 12.33
C ASN A 168 -23.76 15.23 11.37
N LYS A 169 -22.68 15.80 10.82
CA LYS A 169 -22.76 16.83 9.77
C LYS A 169 -23.38 16.29 8.48
N ILE A 170 -23.07 15.05 8.07
CA ILE A 170 -23.70 14.40 6.92
C ILE A 170 -25.21 14.21 7.15
N VAL A 171 -25.60 13.77 8.35
CA VAL A 171 -27.03 13.64 8.70
C VAL A 171 -27.74 14.99 8.62
N LEU A 172 -27.14 16.05 9.17
CA LEU A 172 -27.70 17.40 9.12
C LEU A 172 -27.83 17.90 7.67
N LEU A 173 -26.81 17.67 6.85
CA LEU A 173 -26.81 18.03 5.43
C LEU A 173 -27.97 17.36 4.69
N LYS A 174 -28.21 16.06 4.91
CA LYS A 174 -29.34 15.34 4.29
C LYS A 174 -30.71 15.80 4.78
N SER A 175 -30.80 16.44 5.95
CA SER A 175 -32.06 16.96 6.50
C SER A 175 -32.36 18.42 6.12
N THR A 176 -31.43 19.11 5.45
CA THR A 176 -31.56 20.53 5.12
C THR A 176 -31.95 20.70 3.65
N ASP A 177 -33.11 21.32 3.37
CA ASP A 177 -33.64 21.46 1.99
C ASP A 177 -32.82 22.40 1.09
N VAL A 178 -32.13 23.40 1.65
CA VAL A 178 -31.30 24.36 0.89
C VAL A 178 -29.97 24.54 1.63
N ALA A 179 -29.08 23.58 1.45
CA ALA A 179 -27.70 23.67 1.94
C ALA A 179 -26.85 24.52 1.00
N ASP A 180 -25.98 25.35 1.57
CA ASP A 180 -24.95 26.04 0.81
C ASP A 180 -24.03 25.04 0.07
N ILE A 181 -23.68 25.33 -1.19
CA ILE A 181 -22.94 24.42 -2.06
C ILE A 181 -21.53 24.18 -1.51
N GLU A 182 -20.87 25.24 -1.05
CA GLU A 182 -19.51 25.15 -0.53
C GLU A 182 -19.48 24.38 0.79
N TRP A 183 -20.42 24.67 1.70
CA TRP A 183 -20.58 23.89 2.92
C TRP A 183 -20.86 22.40 2.65
N SER A 184 -21.74 22.09 1.68
CA SER A 184 -22.02 20.71 1.27
C SER A 184 -20.76 19.98 0.81
N LYS A 185 -19.95 20.63 -0.04
CA LYS A 185 -18.68 20.11 -0.53
C LYS A 185 -17.67 19.88 0.61
N GLU A 186 -17.55 20.83 1.53
CA GLU A 186 -16.66 20.73 2.70
C GLU A 186 -17.06 19.54 3.60
N VAL A 187 -18.35 19.39 3.89
CA VAL A 187 -18.86 18.30 4.74
C VAL A 187 -18.61 16.93 4.10
N LYS A 188 -18.90 16.78 2.80
CA LYS A 188 -18.66 15.53 2.06
C LYS A 188 -17.17 15.21 1.98
N GLY A 189 -16.32 16.19 1.66
CA GLY A 189 -14.87 16.04 1.64
C GLY A 189 -14.27 15.69 3.01
N THR A 190 -14.81 16.28 4.09
CA THR A 190 -14.41 15.93 5.46
C THR A 190 -14.74 14.46 5.75
N MET A 191 -15.94 13.99 5.37
CA MET A 191 -16.32 12.59 5.56
C MET A 191 -15.43 11.65 4.74
N TYR A 192 -15.09 12.02 3.49
CA TYR A 192 -14.15 11.27 2.66
C TYR A 192 -12.79 11.11 3.35
N ASN A 193 -12.22 12.20 3.86
CA ASN A 193 -10.94 12.14 4.59
C ASN A 193 -11.02 11.27 5.84
N MET A 194 -12.14 11.34 6.58
CA MET A 194 -12.36 10.48 7.75
C MET A 194 -12.44 8.99 7.39
N VAL A 195 -13.02 8.64 6.24
CA VAL A 195 -13.06 7.26 5.75
C VAL A 195 -11.68 6.77 5.33
N VAL A 196 -10.91 7.59 4.61
CA VAL A 196 -9.52 7.28 4.23
C VAL A 196 -8.70 7.00 5.49
N GLU A 197 -8.70 7.94 6.44
CA GLU A 197 -7.96 7.80 7.70
C GLU A 197 -8.41 6.54 8.46
N GLY A 198 -9.73 6.26 8.51
CA GLY A 198 -10.26 5.09 9.19
C GLY A 198 -9.75 3.77 8.58
N LEU A 199 -9.71 3.66 7.25
CA LEU A 199 -9.15 2.51 6.55
C LEU A 199 -7.64 2.37 6.82
N GLU A 200 -6.90 3.47 6.84
CA GLU A 200 -5.47 3.48 7.17
C GLU A 200 -5.20 3.04 8.62
N LEU A 201 -6.02 3.50 9.58
CA LEU A 201 -5.95 3.08 10.98
C LEU A 201 -6.22 1.59 11.12
N LEU A 202 -7.32 1.07 10.53
CA LEU A 202 -7.64 -0.35 10.55
C LEU A 202 -6.54 -1.19 9.93
N SER A 203 -6.02 -0.74 8.78
CA SER A 203 -4.92 -1.38 8.08
C SER A 203 -3.68 -1.49 8.96
N ARG A 204 -3.19 -0.36 9.48
CA ARG A 204 -1.99 -0.32 10.32
C ARG A 204 -2.15 -1.15 11.59
N TRP A 205 -3.26 -1.01 12.31
CA TRP A 205 -3.49 -1.74 13.55
C TRP A 205 -3.64 -3.24 13.32
N THR A 206 -4.32 -3.64 12.23
CA THR A 206 -4.41 -5.06 11.84
C THR A 206 -3.02 -5.58 11.46
N GLY A 207 -2.25 -4.81 10.68
CA GLY A 207 -0.86 -5.10 10.35
C GLY A 207 -0.01 -5.37 11.58
N LEU A 208 -0.07 -4.53 12.61
CA LEU A 208 0.66 -4.70 13.87
C LEU A 208 0.33 -6.02 14.58
N VAL A 209 -0.94 -6.47 14.55
CA VAL A 209 -1.34 -7.76 15.13
C VAL A 209 -0.65 -8.92 14.40
N TRP A 210 -0.69 -8.90 13.06
CA TRP A 210 -0.03 -9.91 12.24
C TRP A 210 1.49 -9.91 12.40
N GLU A 211 2.08 -8.72 12.42
CA GLU A 211 3.53 -8.51 12.56
C GLU A 211 4.03 -8.96 13.93
N GLN A 212 3.36 -8.59 15.03
CA GLN A 212 3.71 -9.10 16.37
C GLN A 212 3.60 -10.61 16.42
N SER A 213 2.54 -11.18 15.85
CA SER A 213 2.31 -12.63 15.85
C SER A 213 3.44 -13.34 15.11
N ALA A 214 3.75 -12.91 13.88
CA ALA A 214 4.85 -13.45 13.10
C ALA A 214 6.20 -13.32 13.82
N TRP A 215 6.46 -12.17 14.44
CA TRP A 215 7.66 -11.93 15.24
C TRP A 215 7.79 -12.93 16.40
N LYS A 216 6.71 -13.14 17.16
CA LYS A 216 6.65 -14.12 18.26
C LYS A 216 6.81 -15.55 17.75
N PHE A 217 6.17 -15.92 16.64
CA PHE A 217 6.34 -17.25 16.01
C PHE A 217 7.78 -17.52 15.57
N SER A 218 8.50 -16.50 15.10
CA SER A 218 9.90 -16.63 14.71
C SER A 218 10.87 -16.85 15.88
N ARG A 219 10.39 -16.66 17.13
CA ARG A 219 11.21 -16.66 18.34
C ARG A 219 10.52 -17.40 19.49
N PRO A 220 10.66 -18.74 19.55
CA PRO A 220 10.17 -19.53 20.67
C PRO A 220 10.72 -19.05 22.01
N CYS A 221 9.86 -19.02 23.03
CA CYS A 221 10.23 -18.67 24.40
C CYS A 221 11.23 -19.71 24.95
N LYS A 222 12.41 -19.23 25.37
CA LYS A 222 13.50 -20.08 25.87
C LYS A 222 13.24 -20.63 27.27
N ASP A 223 12.51 -19.88 28.10
CA ASP A 223 12.23 -20.22 29.50
C ASP A 223 10.94 -21.03 29.68
N ALA A 224 10.31 -21.44 28.57
CA ALA A 224 9.04 -22.15 28.57
C ALA A 224 9.10 -23.49 29.33
N ASP A 225 10.21 -24.22 29.25
CA ASP A 225 10.37 -25.51 29.93
C ASP A 225 10.39 -25.34 31.47
N SER A 226 10.96 -24.24 31.95
CA SER A 226 10.96 -23.85 33.38
C SER A 226 9.58 -23.38 33.85
N MET A 227 8.80 -22.71 32.99
CA MET A 227 7.44 -22.27 33.32
C MET A 227 6.42 -23.42 33.28
N ALA A 228 6.57 -24.37 32.36
CA ALA A 228 5.67 -25.52 32.23
C ALA A 228 5.83 -26.52 33.39
N SER A 229 7.06 -26.70 33.88
CA SER A 229 7.35 -27.55 35.05
C SER A 229 6.76 -27.01 36.36
N LEU A 230 6.62 -25.69 36.49
CA LEU A 230 5.90 -25.08 37.62
C LEU A 230 4.38 -25.28 37.57
N GLY A 231 3.83 -25.56 36.38
CA GLY A 231 2.40 -25.66 36.11
C GLY A 231 1.81 -27.09 36.14
N ASN A 232 2.56 -28.10 36.61
CA ASN A 232 2.15 -29.51 36.60
C ASN A 232 1.69 -30.05 35.23
N SER A 233 2.20 -29.49 34.11
CA SER A 233 1.86 -29.99 32.77
C SER A 233 2.77 -31.16 32.40
N THR A 234 2.19 -32.35 32.20
CA THR A 234 2.92 -33.58 31.83
C THR A 234 3.19 -33.69 30.32
N THR A 235 2.61 -32.80 29.51
CA THR A 235 2.75 -32.78 28.05
C THR A 235 3.19 -31.41 27.59
N PHE A 236 4.31 -31.36 26.87
CA PHE A 236 4.90 -30.14 26.35
C PHE A 236 4.74 -30.11 24.82
N PHE A 237 4.11 -29.07 24.28
CA PHE A 237 4.01 -28.87 22.83
C PHE A 237 4.87 -27.68 22.41
N ASP A 238 5.72 -27.85 21.38
CA ASP A 238 6.59 -26.77 20.91
C ASP A 238 5.81 -25.53 20.44
N TYR A 239 4.57 -25.70 19.98
CA TYR A 239 3.68 -24.58 19.66
C TYR A 239 3.35 -23.69 20.88
N GLU A 240 3.30 -24.26 22.09
CA GLU A 240 3.08 -23.46 23.30
C GLU A 240 4.23 -22.47 23.57
N LYS A 241 5.47 -22.78 23.13
CA LYS A 241 6.64 -21.90 23.27
C LYS A 241 6.49 -20.60 22.50
N VAL A 242 5.75 -20.59 21.40
CA VAL A 242 5.58 -19.43 20.53
C VAL A 242 4.27 -18.68 20.76
N VAL A 243 3.30 -19.31 21.42
CA VAL A 243 1.99 -18.72 21.77
C VAL A 243 1.83 -18.57 23.28
N ARG A 244 1.54 -19.66 23.99
CA ARG A 244 1.12 -19.62 25.40
C ARG A 244 2.17 -18.98 26.31
N TYR A 245 3.44 -19.34 26.14
CA TYR A 245 4.54 -18.89 27.01
C TYR A 245 5.29 -17.68 26.44
N ASN A 246 4.95 -17.23 25.22
CA ASN A 246 5.68 -16.15 24.55
C ASN A 246 5.06 -14.75 24.75
N TYR A 247 3.93 -14.68 25.46
CA TYR A 247 3.22 -13.44 25.72
C TYR A 247 3.09 -13.20 27.22
N SER A 248 3.57 -12.04 27.67
CA SER A 248 3.33 -11.59 29.04
C SER A 248 1.84 -11.30 29.28
N VAL A 249 1.46 -11.10 30.54
CA VAL A 249 0.08 -10.68 30.86
C VAL A 249 -0.23 -9.32 30.23
N ASP A 250 0.72 -8.39 30.25
CA ASP A 250 0.51 -7.03 29.73
C ASP A 250 0.52 -7.00 28.21
N GLU A 251 1.34 -7.82 27.54
CA GLU A 251 1.28 -7.99 26.08
C GLU A 251 -0.08 -8.55 25.63
N ARG A 252 -0.65 -9.50 26.38
CA ARG A 252 -2.00 -10.03 26.11
C ARG A 252 -3.08 -8.98 26.30
N LYS A 253 -2.99 -8.16 27.35
CA LYS A 253 -3.92 -7.04 27.56
C LYS A 253 -3.84 -6.02 26.43
N ALA A 254 -2.63 -5.61 26.05
CA ALA A 254 -2.42 -4.66 24.95
C ALA A 254 -2.93 -5.21 23.61
N LEU A 255 -2.72 -6.50 23.33
CA LEU A 255 -3.25 -7.15 22.14
C LEU A 255 -4.78 -7.19 22.13
N LEU A 256 -5.41 -7.55 23.26
CA LEU A 256 -6.87 -7.54 23.39
C LEU A 256 -7.46 -6.14 23.23
N GLU A 257 -6.80 -5.15 23.82
CA GLU A 257 -7.19 -3.74 23.70
C GLU A 257 -7.14 -3.28 22.22
N LEU A 258 -6.05 -3.57 21.51
CA LEU A 258 -5.91 -3.26 20.09
C LEU A 258 -6.99 -3.94 19.23
N ILE A 259 -7.26 -5.22 19.46
CA ILE A 259 -8.34 -5.95 18.77
C ILE A 259 -9.71 -5.31 19.05
N GLY A 260 -9.92 -4.83 20.29
CA GLY A 260 -11.10 -4.07 20.66
C GLY A 260 -11.26 -2.79 19.84
N TYR A 261 -10.20 -1.99 19.69
CA TYR A 261 -10.20 -0.78 18.87
C TYR A 261 -10.45 -1.08 17.39
N ILE A 262 -9.79 -2.08 16.81
CA ILE A 262 -10.00 -2.50 15.42
C ILE A 262 -11.47 -2.86 15.20
N LYS A 263 -12.05 -3.71 16.06
CA LYS A 263 -13.45 -4.15 15.92
C LYS A 263 -14.43 -3.00 16.10
N THR A 264 -14.19 -2.11 17.06
CA THR A 264 -15.08 -0.99 17.36
C THR A 264 -15.07 0.03 16.23
N LEU A 265 -13.88 0.42 15.77
CA LEU A 265 -13.72 1.37 14.67
C LEU A 265 -14.28 0.78 13.37
N GLY A 266 -13.93 -0.47 13.04
CA GLY A 266 -14.44 -1.16 11.86
C GLY A 266 -15.96 -1.29 11.88
N SER A 267 -16.54 -1.62 13.04
CA SER A 267 -17.99 -1.65 13.19
C SER A 267 -18.61 -0.27 13.02
N MET A 268 -18.05 0.78 13.62
CA MET A 268 -18.56 2.15 13.49
C MET A 268 -18.57 2.64 12.04
N MET A 269 -17.51 2.32 11.29
CA MET A 269 -17.38 2.60 9.87
C MET A 269 -18.40 1.81 9.04
N GLN A 270 -18.52 0.51 9.28
CA GLN A 270 -19.47 -0.35 8.58
C GLN A 270 -20.92 0.11 8.78
N HIS A 271 -21.31 0.55 9.99
CA HIS A 271 -22.68 0.99 10.28
C HIS A 271 -23.10 2.29 9.58
N CYS A 272 -22.17 3.06 9.03
CA CYS A 272 -22.49 4.29 8.31
C CYS A 272 -22.21 4.22 6.80
N ASP A 273 -21.87 3.04 6.27
CA ASP A 273 -21.54 2.79 4.86
C ASP A 273 -22.55 3.41 3.89
N THR A 274 -23.81 3.01 4.02
CA THR A 274 -24.96 3.42 3.22
C THR A 274 -25.29 4.89 3.40
N LEU A 275 -25.08 5.43 4.60
CA LEU A 275 -25.31 6.84 4.88
C LEU A 275 -24.33 7.72 4.09
N VAL A 276 -23.07 7.31 3.98
CA VAL A 276 -22.01 8.14 3.39
C VAL A 276 -21.69 7.83 1.94
N ALA A 277 -22.16 6.70 1.40
CA ALA A 277 -21.88 6.23 0.03
C ALA A 277 -21.99 7.34 -1.03
N ASP A 278 -23.13 8.02 -1.13
CA ASP A 278 -23.33 9.10 -2.12
C ASP A 278 -22.30 10.22 -1.97
N SER A 279 -21.95 10.58 -0.73
CA SER A 279 -20.98 11.65 -0.44
C SER A 279 -19.56 11.25 -0.81
N LEU A 280 -19.21 9.98 -0.61
CA LEU A 280 -17.92 9.42 -1.03
C LEU A 280 -17.83 9.36 -2.54
N TRP A 281 -18.85 8.81 -3.22
CA TRP A 281 -18.89 8.73 -4.67
C TRP A 281 -18.82 10.10 -5.32
N GLU A 282 -19.51 11.08 -4.77
CA GLU A 282 -19.50 12.45 -5.23
C GLU A 282 -18.11 13.10 -5.09
N THR A 283 -17.43 12.86 -3.97
CA THR A 283 -16.06 13.35 -3.74
C THR A 283 -15.07 12.69 -4.69
N ILE A 284 -15.14 11.36 -4.88
CA ILE A 284 -14.29 10.63 -5.82
C ILE A 284 -14.56 11.12 -7.26
N HIS A 285 -15.82 11.28 -7.64
CA HIS A 285 -16.19 11.80 -8.95
C HIS A 285 -15.58 13.18 -9.18
N LEU A 286 -15.71 14.10 -8.22
CA LEU A 286 -15.09 15.42 -8.29
C LEU A 286 -13.59 15.36 -8.56
N GLU A 287 -12.87 14.52 -7.84
CA GLU A 287 -11.42 14.40 -7.98
C GLU A 287 -11.00 13.80 -9.33
N VAL A 288 -11.76 12.80 -9.81
CA VAL A 288 -11.55 12.26 -11.15
C VAL A 288 -11.81 13.33 -12.21
N GLN A 289 -12.90 14.10 -12.08
CA GLN A 289 -13.23 15.17 -13.02
C GLN A 289 -12.22 16.32 -12.99
N ASP A 290 -11.77 16.78 -11.82
CA ASP A 290 -10.71 17.79 -11.69
C ASP A 290 -9.43 17.32 -12.39
N PHE A 291 -9.03 16.05 -12.18
CA PHE A 291 -7.86 15.52 -12.86
C PHE A 291 -8.04 15.47 -14.38
N VAL A 292 -9.09 14.83 -14.88
CA VAL A 292 -9.24 14.61 -16.32
C VAL A 292 -9.63 15.88 -17.08
N GLN A 293 -10.46 16.75 -16.50
CA GLN A 293 -10.94 17.95 -17.19
C GLN A 293 -10.02 19.16 -16.98
N ASP A 294 -9.44 19.38 -15.79
CA ASP A 294 -8.60 20.55 -15.51
C ASP A 294 -7.10 20.24 -15.59
N LYS A 295 -6.60 19.29 -14.79
CA LYS A 295 -5.15 19.04 -14.70
C LYS A 295 -4.56 18.54 -16.01
N LEU A 296 -5.22 17.58 -16.67
CA LEU A 296 -4.78 17.11 -18.00
C LEU A 296 -4.87 18.20 -19.07
N GLU A 297 -5.82 19.13 -18.98
CA GLU A 297 -5.91 20.25 -19.91
C GLU A 297 -4.73 21.20 -19.78
N THR A 298 -4.37 21.51 -18.52
CA THR A 298 -3.20 22.32 -18.23
C THR A 298 -1.95 21.66 -18.80
N MET A 299 -1.74 20.36 -18.56
CA MET A 299 -0.62 19.60 -19.12
C MET A 299 -0.59 19.60 -20.66
N LEU A 300 -1.75 19.46 -21.31
CA LEU A 300 -1.87 19.53 -22.78
C LEU A 300 -1.42 20.89 -23.32
N ARG A 301 -1.78 21.98 -22.64
CA ARG A 301 -1.43 23.35 -23.02
C ARG A 301 0.04 23.69 -22.72
N THR A 302 0.64 23.05 -21.72
CA THR A 302 2.02 23.30 -21.26
C THR A 302 2.99 22.20 -21.74
N SER A 303 3.20 21.16 -20.93
CA SER A 303 4.27 20.16 -21.04
C SER A 303 4.17 19.26 -22.27
N PHE A 304 2.97 19.09 -22.82
CA PHE A 304 2.73 18.17 -23.94
C PHE A 304 2.40 18.84 -25.26
N ARG A 305 2.35 20.19 -25.33
CA ARG A 305 1.91 20.96 -26.52
C ARG A 305 2.56 20.54 -27.84
N LYS A 306 3.82 20.10 -27.81
CA LYS A 306 4.60 19.70 -29.00
C LYS A 306 4.77 18.17 -29.17
N LYS A 307 4.21 17.36 -28.28
CA LYS A 307 4.42 15.89 -28.23
C LYS A 307 3.20 15.13 -28.74
N LYS A 308 3.00 15.11 -30.07
CA LYS A 308 1.80 14.54 -30.73
C LYS A 308 1.38 13.15 -30.21
N ASN A 309 2.34 12.24 -30.00
CA ASN A 309 2.04 10.89 -29.52
C ASN A 309 1.51 10.87 -28.07
N LEU A 310 2.04 11.73 -27.20
CA LEU A 310 1.61 11.80 -25.80
C LEU A 310 0.30 12.57 -25.65
N ILE A 311 0.05 13.57 -26.52
CA ILE A 311 -1.25 14.27 -26.60
C ILE A 311 -2.40 13.27 -26.81
N ARG A 312 -2.17 12.22 -27.61
CA ARG A 312 -3.17 11.16 -27.82
C ARG A 312 -3.53 10.48 -26.50
N ILE A 313 -2.54 10.05 -25.71
CA ILE A 313 -2.76 9.37 -24.43
C ILE A 313 -3.55 10.25 -23.45
N LEU A 314 -3.22 11.55 -23.34
CA LEU A 314 -3.98 12.48 -22.49
C LEU A 314 -5.42 12.67 -23.00
N THR A 315 -5.60 12.73 -24.32
CA THR A 315 -6.94 12.80 -24.93
C THR A 315 -7.75 11.54 -24.70
N ASP A 316 -7.11 10.37 -24.73
CA ASP A 316 -7.74 9.08 -24.46
C ASP A 316 -8.22 9.00 -23.00
N MET A 317 -7.39 9.45 -22.03
CA MET A 317 -7.80 9.57 -20.62
C MET A 317 -9.04 10.45 -20.44
N ARG A 318 -9.05 11.62 -21.12
CA ARG A 318 -10.21 12.54 -21.12
C ARG A 318 -11.44 11.89 -21.72
N THR A 319 -11.31 11.24 -22.88
CA THR A 319 -12.43 10.61 -23.58
C THR A 319 -13.04 9.47 -22.77
N LEU A 320 -12.19 8.73 -22.03
CA LEU A 320 -12.61 7.59 -21.23
C LEU A 320 -13.42 7.99 -19.98
N SER A 321 -13.04 9.08 -19.30
CA SER A 321 -13.50 9.36 -17.93
C SER A 321 -14.09 10.75 -17.70
N ALA A 322 -13.96 11.69 -18.64
CA ALA A 322 -14.55 13.02 -18.50
C ALA A 322 -16.07 12.99 -18.70
N ASP A 323 -16.82 13.39 -17.68
CA ASP A 323 -18.25 13.64 -17.79
C ASP A 323 -18.49 15.11 -18.19
N TRP A 324 -18.49 15.39 -19.50
CA TRP A 324 -18.77 16.73 -20.04
C TRP A 324 -20.19 17.21 -19.76
N MET A 325 -21.12 16.30 -19.51
CA MET A 325 -22.53 16.62 -19.24
C MET A 325 -22.77 16.94 -17.76
N ALA A 326 -21.83 16.62 -16.87
CA ALA A 326 -21.83 17.12 -15.50
C ALA A 326 -21.74 18.66 -15.48
N SER A 327 -20.96 19.27 -16.36
CA SER A 327 -20.81 20.73 -16.45
C SER A 327 -22.05 21.46 -16.99
N THR A 328 -23.01 20.74 -17.60
CA THR A 328 -24.24 21.31 -18.17
C THR A 328 -25.49 21.04 -17.35
N SER A 329 -25.43 20.18 -16.32
CA SER A 329 -26.54 19.91 -15.41
C SER A 329 -26.70 21.01 -14.36
N LYS A 330 -27.21 22.18 -14.78
CA LYS A 330 -27.79 23.17 -13.87
C LYS A 330 -29.12 22.65 -13.30
N PRO A 331 -29.46 22.88 -12.02
CA PRO A 331 -30.82 23.31 -11.68
C PRO A 331 -30.98 24.76 -12.17
N ASP A 332 -32.07 25.06 -12.88
CA ASP A 332 -32.35 26.36 -13.51
C ASP A 332 -32.12 27.56 -12.56
N ILE A 333 -30.94 28.16 -12.60
CA ILE A 333 -30.69 29.49 -12.06
C ILE A 333 -30.34 30.40 -13.24
N GLN A 334 -31.21 31.40 -13.36
CA GLN A 334 -31.34 32.37 -14.43
C GLN A 334 -30.01 32.99 -14.86
N HIS A 335 -29.95 33.27 -16.16
CA HIS A 335 -28.93 34.04 -16.85
C HIS A 335 -28.44 35.26 -16.04
N SER A 336 -27.18 35.24 -15.61
CA SER A 336 -26.35 36.43 -15.57
C SER A 336 -25.31 36.31 -16.67
N MET A 337 -25.27 37.32 -17.54
CA MET A 337 -24.20 37.47 -18.53
C MET A 337 -22.92 37.87 -17.77
N GLU A 338 -21.96 36.96 -17.69
CA GLU A 338 -20.61 37.30 -17.25
C GLU A 338 -19.57 36.93 -18.33
N THR A 339 -18.77 37.95 -18.60
CA THR A 339 -17.70 38.07 -19.59
C THR A 339 -16.62 36.98 -19.48
N ASP A 340 -16.07 36.62 -20.65
CA ASP A 340 -15.29 35.42 -20.95
C ASP A 340 -13.82 35.37 -20.43
N GLU A 341 -13.49 36.06 -19.34
CA GLU A 341 -12.14 36.01 -18.78
C GLU A 341 -12.18 35.45 -17.35
N SER A 342 -11.63 34.24 -17.18
CA SER A 342 -11.56 33.43 -15.95
C SER A 342 -12.84 32.74 -15.46
N LYS A 343 -13.55 32.04 -16.36
CA LYS A 343 -14.45 30.96 -15.89
C LYS A 343 -13.58 29.86 -15.29
N GLU A 344 -13.44 29.84 -13.96
CA GLU A 344 -13.10 28.60 -13.26
C GLU A 344 -14.06 27.52 -13.76
N ASN A 345 -13.53 26.36 -14.16
CA ASN A 345 -14.37 25.25 -14.58
C ASN A 345 -15.16 24.77 -13.34
N ILE A 346 -16.37 25.28 -13.18
CA ILE A 346 -17.27 24.86 -12.11
C ILE A 346 -17.80 23.48 -12.50
N PHE A 347 -17.29 22.45 -11.83
CA PHE A 347 -17.76 21.07 -11.97
C PHE A 347 -18.97 20.85 -11.08
N TYR A 348 -20.01 20.21 -11.60
CA TYR A 348 -21.10 19.71 -10.78
C TYR A 348 -20.84 18.24 -10.48
N PRO A 349 -20.47 17.90 -9.24
CA PRO A 349 -20.30 16.52 -8.82
C PRO A 349 -21.54 15.67 -9.11
N ARG A 350 -21.35 14.40 -9.44
CA ARG A 350 -22.43 13.41 -9.43
C ARG A 350 -22.10 12.34 -8.39
N PRO A 351 -23.10 11.80 -7.67
CA PRO A 351 -22.90 10.69 -6.74
C PRO A 351 -22.73 9.37 -7.53
N VAL A 352 -21.70 9.31 -8.38
CA VAL A 352 -21.42 8.18 -9.27
C VAL A 352 -19.95 7.85 -9.18
N ALA A 353 -19.66 6.65 -8.68
CA ALA A 353 -18.31 6.13 -8.63
C ALA A 353 -17.76 5.83 -10.04
N PRO A 354 -16.44 6.02 -10.27
CA PRO A 354 -15.80 5.45 -11.45
C PRO A 354 -15.87 3.92 -11.40
N THR A 355 -16.10 3.29 -12.54
CA THR A 355 -16.05 1.82 -12.63
C THR A 355 -14.62 1.33 -12.42
N THR A 356 -14.46 0.10 -11.92
CA THR A 356 -13.15 -0.56 -11.77
C THR A 356 -12.36 -0.57 -13.09
N ALA A 357 -13.06 -0.73 -14.22
CA ALA A 357 -12.47 -0.65 -15.56
C ALA A 357 -11.92 0.75 -15.86
N GLN A 358 -12.67 1.82 -15.56
CA GLN A 358 -12.19 3.19 -15.74
C GLN A 358 -10.95 3.48 -14.88
N VAL A 359 -10.96 3.05 -13.61
CA VAL A 359 -9.82 3.20 -12.71
C VAL A 359 -8.57 2.52 -13.28
N HIS A 360 -8.67 1.24 -13.65
CA HIS A 360 -7.52 0.50 -14.20
C HIS A 360 -7.07 1.01 -15.56
N CYS A 361 -7.98 1.43 -16.44
CA CYS A 361 -7.63 2.04 -17.72
C CYS A 361 -6.91 3.37 -17.53
N LEU A 362 -7.34 4.22 -16.58
CA LEU A 362 -6.63 5.45 -16.24
C LEU A 362 -5.22 5.15 -15.70
N GLN A 363 -5.08 4.19 -14.78
CA GLN A 363 -3.78 3.76 -14.28
C GLN A 363 -2.86 3.25 -15.40
N PHE A 364 -3.40 2.45 -16.31
CA PHE A 364 -2.67 1.97 -17.48
C PHE A 364 -2.21 3.11 -18.38
N LEU A 365 -3.09 4.07 -18.70
CA LEU A 365 -2.75 5.20 -19.56
C LEU A 365 -1.73 6.14 -18.90
N ILE A 366 -1.79 6.34 -17.57
CA ILE A 366 -0.77 7.08 -16.82
C ILE A 366 0.58 6.34 -16.90
N CYS A 367 0.58 5.02 -16.70
CA CYS A 367 1.77 4.19 -16.85
C CYS A 367 2.35 4.28 -18.27
N GLU A 368 1.51 4.19 -19.29
CA GLU A 368 1.92 4.34 -20.69
C GLU A 368 2.50 5.74 -20.97
N LEU A 369 1.87 6.78 -20.42
CA LEU A 369 2.33 8.17 -20.56
C LEU A 369 3.72 8.39 -19.97
N VAL A 370 3.94 7.92 -18.74
CA VAL A 370 5.20 8.15 -18.02
C VAL A 370 6.33 7.29 -18.57
N THR A 371 6.04 6.03 -18.89
CA THR A 371 7.06 5.10 -19.39
C THR A 371 7.31 5.21 -20.90
N GLY A 372 6.34 5.75 -21.65
CA GLY A 372 6.34 5.74 -23.11
C GLY A 372 6.22 4.33 -23.69
N GLY A 373 5.51 3.45 -22.99
CA GLY A 373 5.39 2.03 -23.32
C GLY A 373 6.64 1.19 -23.03
N ASN A 374 7.67 1.77 -22.40
CA ASN A 374 8.90 1.08 -22.05
C ASN A 374 9.13 1.08 -20.53
N LEU A 375 8.63 0.03 -19.86
CA LEU A 375 8.80 -0.20 -18.43
C LEU A 375 10.27 -0.45 -18.02
N ARG A 376 11.19 -0.59 -18.99
CA ARG A 376 12.62 -0.92 -18.75
C ARG A 376 13.48 0.29 -18.40
N LYS A 377 12.91 1.51 -18.35
CA LYS A 377 13.67 2.72 -18.06
C LYS A 377 14.25 2.69 -16.64
N HIS A 378 15.46 3.22 -16.49
CA HIS A 378 16.12 3.30 -15.19
C HIS A 378 15.40 4.33 -14.30
N GLY A 379 15.06 3.94 -13.08
CA GLY A 379 14.36 4.80 -12.11
C GLY A 379 12.88 4.48 -11.88
N GLY A 380 12.39 3.34 -12.41
CA GLY A 380 11.06 2.81 -12.16
C GLY A 380 9.91 3.60 -12.76
N LEU A 381 8.70 3.41 -12.21
CA LEU A 381 7.47 3.80 -12.91
C LEU A 381 7.38 5.32 -13.08
N PHE A 382 7.74 6.08 -12.05
CA PHE A 382 7.75 7.55 -12.03
C PHE A 382 9.18 8.14 -12.00
N GLY A 383 10.15 7.40 -12.52
CA GLY A 383 11.54 7.85 -12.61
C GLY A 383 11.72 9.05 -13.56
N ASN A 384 12.38 10.10 -13.08
CA ASN A 384 12.54 11.38 -13.79
C ASN A 384 13.51 11.34 -15.00
N SER A 385 13.99 10.16 -15.41
CA SER A 385 15.20 10.02 -16.24
C SER A 385 14.97 9.91 -17.75
N GLY A 386 13.78 10.22 -18.28
CA GLY A 386 13.59 10.17 -19.75
C GLY A 386 12.17 10.22 -20.30
N SER A 387 11.17 10.68 -19.55
CA SER A 387 9.81 10.93 -20.05
C SER A 387 9.69 12.33 -20.71
N GLY A 388 10.60 13.24 -20.35
CA GLY A 388 10.54 14.65 -20.74
C GLY A 388 9.33 15.38 -20.15
N ILE A 389 8.65 14.78 -19.16
CA ILE A 389 7.59 15.39 -18.36
C ILE A 389 8.28 16.24 -17.28
N CYS A 390 7.76 17.43 -16.95
CA CYS A 390 8.32 18.21 -15.86
C CYS A 390 8.08 17.52 -14.50
N ALA A 391 8.88 17.84 -13.50
CA ALA A 391 8.80 17.18 -12.19
C ALA A 391 7.43 17.38 -11.52
N ASP A 392 6.82 18.55 -11.69
CA ASP A 392 5.52 18.89 -11.08
C ASP A 392 4.38 18.04 -11.67
N ASP A 393 4.31 17.95 -13.01
CA ASP A 393 3.33 17.10 -13.69
C ASP A 393 3.55 15.62 -13.37
N LEU A 394 4.82 15.19 -13.27
CA LEU A 394 5.15 13.81 -12.92
C LEU A 394 4.67 13.45 -11.51
N LYS A 395 4.88 14.34 -10.54
CA LYS A 395 4.38 14.17 -9.17
C LYS A 395 2.85 14.15 -9.10
N LEU A 396 2.19 14.98 -9.92
CA LEU A 396 0.73 15.01 -10.00
C LEU A 396 0.20 13.68 -10.55
N LEU A 397 0.80 13.16 -11.63
CA LEU A 397 0.48 11.86 -12.21
C LEU A 397 0.71 10.72 -11.22
N GLU A 398 1.84 10.73 -10.49
CA GLU A 398 2.16 9.75 -9.45
C GLU A 398 1.13 9.76 -8.31
N THR A 399 0.83 10.95 -7.78
CA THR A 399 -0.14 11.11 -6.70
C THR A 399 -1.52 10.60 -7.11
N PHE A 400 -1.99 10.96 -8.30
CA PHE A 400 -3.29 10.52 -8.79
C PHE A 400 -3.31 9.02 -9.11
N PHE A 401 -2.22 8.46 -9.65
CA PHE A 401 -2.10 7.03 -9.93
C PHE A 401 -2.31 6.16 -8.68
N TYR A 402 -1.71 6.54 -7.55
CA TYR A 402 -1.90 5.82 -6.30
C TYR A 402 -3.26 6.11 -5.66
N LYS A 403 -3.78 7.33 -5.81
CA LYS A 403 -5.14 7.67 -5.35
C LYS A 403 -6.22 6.83 -6.03
N LEU A 404 -6.06 6.58 -7.33
CA LEU A 404 -6.92 5.67 -8.11
C LEU A 404 -6.97 4.26 -7.49
N SER A 405 -5.84 3.70 -7.03
CA SER A 405 -5.85 2.41 -6.32
C SER A 405 -6.68 2.49 -5.04
N PHE A 406 -6.48 3.54 -4.24
CA PHE A 406 -7.17 3.69 -2.97
C PHE A 406 -8.68 3.91 -3.11
N PHE A 407 -9.12 4.54 -4.21
CA PHE A 407 -10.55 4.64 -4.51
C PHE A 407 -11.22 3.27 -4.53
N LEU A 408 -10.57 2.22 -5.05
CA LEU A 408 -11.16 0.89 -5.06
C LEU A 408 -11.44 0.36 -3.65
N HIS A 409 -10.57 0.64 -2.67
CA HIS A 409 -10.83 0.29 -1.27
C HIS A 409 -12.00 1.05 -0.66
N ILE A 410 -12.22 2.31 -1.09
CA ILE A 410 -13.35 3.12 -0.63
C ILE A 410 -14.66 2.73 -1.34
N LEU A 411 -14.59 2.27 -2.58
CA LEU A 411 -15.77 1.84 -3.34
C LEU A 411 -16.25 0.46 -2.89
N ASP A 412 -15.31 -0.43 -2.55
CA ASP A 412 -15.58 -1.76 -1.98
C ASP A 412 -15.65 -1.71 -0.43
N TYR A 413 -16.17 -0.61 0.13
CA TYR A 413 -16.22 -0.34 1.58
C TYR A 413 -17.04 -1.35 2.41
N SER A 414 -17.78 -2.25 1.76
CA SER A 414 -18.73 -3.21 2.37
C SER A 414 -18.26 -4.66 2.31
#